data_AF-A4I8H7-F1
#
_entry.id   AF-A4I8H7-F1
#
_cell.length_a   1.000
_cell.length_b   1.000
_cell.length_c   1.000
_cell.angle_alpha   90.00
_cell.angle_beta   90.00
_cell.angle_gamma   90.00
#
_symmetry.space_group_name_H-M   'P 1'
#
loop_
_entity.id
_entity.type
_entity.pdbx_description
1 polymer ?
#
loop_
_entity_poly.entity_id
_entity_poly.type
_entity_poly.pdbx_seq_one_letter_code
_entity_poly.pdbx_strand_id
1 'polypeptide(L)'
;MRTTHRILLGAQPPPPRSYALDLEYVKFNGNSYVRSLALVPFTRAELPSRRPPQASEAHARACSPNSSRVQLPPHTLTELGGAPTVLELNPREVMRLAEPLPCGHLLLPKIQKALVQGAALEELRAPLEAEARGAMASFLGPRRALRKEGKKATREENDLWALAALRHGESSGGETDAAADFVDEANAFPVLEREGASSLPAADPTTVAQTLVVRELQIRLSTVQFFKGLDPFGIPNIHRFNREALELLYAAPVESPDFAAASQHIGGLRAYSKGRQGYKSLAYLSRHHPQLLQALLRRSFERPSAWYSWLADCASSVEANLIEVRNAHRDGTHASAWRDVARSTGGAAVDADRVQAASALVLASSSLNFQESLTMQDLAKQINLLWRGLVHAPESPYSGGEGASLCSRAKVYVYGSSDASVLHRTLGLGFTGTPLPCHLSERGRRAGSRYAGSKQLPDVAAAAHAAALSSAHRTPPRPLRLLSSPLEAVIVDATRHPLFTAAGFAPSPKQPPSLMTALEKAANSDATAAELLSAPQWHDPLWDAQALACVCACAGMARTPDEGEKGRKAQHT
;
A
#
# COMPACT_ATOMS: atom_id res chain seq x y z
N MET A 1 4.63 37.35 18.24
CA MET A 1 3.20 37.03 18.03
C MET A 1 3.13 35.90 17.00
N ARG A 2 2.59 34.73 17.36
CA ARG A 2 2.49 33.58 16.46
C ARG A 2 1.43 33.86 15.39
N THR A 3 1.86 34.27 14.20
CA THR A 3 1.01 34.31 13.01
C THR A 3 0.60 32.89 12.67
N THR A 4 -0.63 32.53 13.03
CA THR A 4 -1.34 31.40 12.45
C THR A 4 -1.39 31.63 10.94
N HIS A 5 -0.57 30.88 10.20
CA HIS A 5 -0.60 30.86 8.75
C HIS A 5 -2.03 30.55 8.32
N ARG A 6 -2.70 31.57 7.79
CA ARG A 6 -3.97 31.43 7.10
C ARG A 6 -3.74 30.45 5.94
N ILE A 7 -4.21 29.22 6.09
CA ILE A 7 -4.54 28.35 4.95
C ILE A 7 -5.79 28.97 4.31
N LEU A 8 -5.60 30.09 3.64
CA LEU A 8 -6.62 30.70 2.79
C LEU A 8 -5.99 30.75 1.41
N LEU A 9 -6.58 29.96 0.52
CA LEU A 9 -6.53 30.04 -0.94
C LEU A 9 -6.77 31.50 -1.34
N GLY A 10 -5.74 32.32 -1.23
CA GLY A 10 -5.78 33.75 -1.50
C GLY A 10 -5.55 33.97 -2.98
N ALA A 11 -6.54 34.58 -3.64
CA ALA A 11 -6.42 35.33 -4.90
C ALA A 11 -5.44 34.78 -5.95
N GLN A 12 -5.53 33.48 -6.26
CA GLN A 12 -4.75 32.81 -7.31
C GLN A 12 -5.68 32.19 -8.37
N PRO A 13 -5.16 31.88 -9.58
CA PRO A 13 -5.93 31.31 -10.69
C PRO A 13 -6.87 30.18 -10.27
N PRO A 14 -7.95 29.91 -11.03
CA PRO A 14 -9.00 28.98 -10.61
C PRO A 14 -8.37 27.69 -10.09
N PRO A 15 -8.80 27.20 -8.90
CA PRO A 15 -8.11 26.14 -8.20
C PRO A 15 -7.88 24.96 -9.15
N PRO A 16 -6.66 24.40 -9.19
CA PRO A 16 -6.36 23.29 -10.09
C PRO A 16 -7.39 22.19 -9.86
N ARG A 17 -8.06 21.76 -10.94
CA ARG A 17 -9.16 20.80 -10.83
C ARG A 17 -8.68 19.37 -10.63
N SER A 18 -7.37 19.15 -10.61
CA SER A 18 -6.74 17.84 -10.47
C SER A 18 -5.68 17.88 -9.37
N TYR A 19 -5.76 16.92 -8.47
CA TYR A 19 -4.80 16.70 -7.40
C TYR A 19 -4.36 15.24 -7.43
N ALA A 20 -3.07 15.00 -7.24
CA ALA A 20 -2.54 13.67 -6.97
C ALA A 20 -2.37 13.53 -5.46
N LEU A 21 -2.75 12.37 -4.94
CA LEU A 21 -2.69 12.03 -3.53
C LEU A 21 -1.90 10.74 -3.36
N ASP A 22 -0.95 10.78 -2.44
CA ASP A 22 -0.33 9.57 -1.90
C ASP A 22 -0.45 9.57 -0.37
N LEU A 23 -0.60 8.38 0.20
CA LEU A 23 -0.79 8.15 1.61
C LEU A 23 0.19 7.12 2.12
N GLU A 24 0.77 7.48 3.26
CA GLU A 24 1.60 6.58 4.01
C GLU A 24 0.86 6.13 5.27
N TYR A 25 1.08 4.88 5.71
CA TYR A 25 0.21 4.25 6.72
C TYR A 25 0.89 3.95 8.05
N VAL A 26 0.09 4.00 9.12
CA VAL A 26 0.39 3.39 10.41
C VAL A 26 -0.64 2.27 10.70
N LYS A 27 -0.15 1.14 11.19
CA LYS A 27 -0.95 -0.06 11.45
C LYS A 27 -1.22 -0.19 12.94
N PHE A 28 -2.49 -0.16 13.32
CA PHE A 28 -2.93 -0.17 14.72
C PHE A 28 -4.25 -0.94 14.87
N ASN A 29 -4.33 -1.81 15.88
CA ASN A 29 -5.53 -2.56 16.24
C ASN A 29 -6.18 -3.29 15.04
N GLY A 30 -5.38 -3.96 14.22
CA GLY A 30 -5.78 -4.68 13.01
C GLY A 30 -6.23 -3.80 11.85
N ASN A 31 -6.11 -2.49 11.96
CA ASN A 31 -6.50 -1.52 10.94
C ASN A 31 -5.28 -0.73 10.45
N SER A 32 -5.42 -0.10 9.29
CA SER A 32 -4.47 0.90 8.77
C SER A 32 -5.10 2.28 8.82
N TYR A 33 -4.31 3.27 9.22
CA TYR A 33 -4.66 4.69 9.30
C TYR A 33 -3.59 5.51 8.58
N VAL A 34 -3.95 6.68 8.09
CA VAL A 34 -2.99 7.65 7.52
C VAL A 34 -1.98 8.07 8.59
N ARG A 35 -0.68 7.95 8.28
CA ARG A 35 0.45 8.53 9.03
C ARG A 35 0.94 9.81 8.38
N SER A 36 0.96 9.86 7.06
CA SER A 36 1.35 11.01 6.27
C SER A 36 0.51 11.05 5.00
N LEU A 37 0.19 12.25 4.55
CA LEU A 37 -0.62 12.53 3.37
C LEU A 37 0.10 13.61 2.58
N ALA A 38 0.36 13.35 1.30
CA ALA A 38 0.80 14.35 0.36
C ALA A 38 -0.28 14.61 -0.69
N LEU A 39 -0.57 15.88 -0.93
CA LEU A 39 -1.53 16.34 -1.91
C LEU A 39 -0.86 17.33 -2.86
N VAL A 40 -0.72 16.94 -4.12
CA VAL A 40 -0.02 17.71 -5.14
C VAL A 40 -1.03 18.20 -6.18
N PRO A 41 -1.27 19.52 -6.29
CA PRO A 41 -2.04 20.06 -7.40
C PRO A 41 -1.28 19.85 -8.72
N PHE A 42 -1.97 19.58 -9.81
CA PHE A 42 -1.32 19.48 -11.13
C PHE A 42 -2.27 19.80 -12.29
N THR A 43 -1.69 20.16 -13.42
CA THR A 43 -2.39 20.39 -14.70
C THR A 43 -1.65 19.68 -15.83
N ARG A 44 -2.40 19.35 -16.89
CA ARG A 44 -1.78 18.88 -18.13
C ARG A 44 -1.42 20.11 -18.97
N ALA A 45 -0.15 20.22 -19.33
CA ALA A 45 0.33 21.28 -20.22
C ALA A 45 -0.28 21.12 -21.62
N GLU A 46 -0.48 22.25 -22.31
CA GLU A 46 -0.85 22.22 -23.71
C GLU A 46 0.37 21.86 -24.56
N LEU A 47 0.24 20.82 -25.39
CA LEU A 47 1.23 20.58 -26.42
C LEU A 47 1.23 21.78 -27.38
N PRO A 48 2.40 22.33 -27.76
CA PRO A 48 2.47 23.31 -28.83
C PRO A 48 1.79 22.71 -30.05
N SER A 49 0.70 23.33 -30.54
CA SER A 49 0.04 22.85 -31.75
C SER A 49 1.12 22.79 -32.84
N ARG A 50 1.29 21.64 -33.51
CA ARG A 50 2.02 21.61 -34.77
C ARG A 50 1.30 22.58 -35.70
N ARG A 51 1.77 23.83 -35.82
CA ARG A 51 1.45 24.63 -36.99
C ARG A 51 1.89 23.76 -38.17
N PRO A 52 1.00 23.38 -39.10
CA PRO A 52 1.47 22.80 -40.34
C PRO A 52 2.43 23.85 -40.94
N PRO A 53 3.68 23.49 -41.28
CA PRO A 53 4.57 24.44 -41.92
C PRO A 53 3.86 24.92 -43.18
N GLN A 54 3.47 26.19 -43.16
CA GLN A 54 2.96 26.86 -44.34
C GLN A 54 4.05 26.74 -45.41
N ALA A 55 3.61 26.28 -46.58
CA ALA A 55 4.38 26.07 -47.79
C ALA A 55 5.62 26.99 -47.89
N SER A 56 6.78 26.38 -47.77
CA SER A 56 7.95 26.78 -48.54
C SER A 56 8.53 25.50 -49.10
N GLU A 57 7.96 25.13 -50.25
CA GLU A 57 8.55 24.23 -51.22
C GLU A 57 9.98 24.70 -51.52
N ALA A 58 10.98 23.91 -51.14
CA ALA A 58 12.22 23.81 -51.91
C ALA A 58 13.06 22.64 -51.38
N HIS A 59 13.21 21.64 -52.25
CA HIS A 59 14.32 20.70 -52.33
C HIS A 59 14.21 19.41 -51.51
N ALA A 60 13.48 18.49 -52.13
CA ALA A 60 13.84 17.09 -52.28
C ALA A 60 15.32 16.75 -52.01
N ARG A 61 15.55 15.81 -51.09
CA ARG A 61 16.46 14.69 -51.34
C ARG A 61 16.09 13.51 -50.46
N ALA A 62 15.60 12.47 -51.12
CA ALA A 62 15.48 11.13 -50.60
C ALA A 62 16.85 10.67 -50.08
N CYS A 63 16.93 10.33 -48.78
CA CYS A 63 18.00 9.53 -48.21
C CYS A 63 17.48 8.74 -46.99
N SER A 64 17.25 7.45 -47.24
CA SER A 64 17.41 6.31 -46.33
C SER A 64 16.44 6.09 -45.15
N PRO A 65 15.75 4.92 -45.07
CA PRO A 65 14.92 4.52 -43.92
C PRO A 65 15.71 3.97 -42.71
N ASN A 66 17.02 4.19 -42.64
CA ASN A 66 17.85 3.78 -41.49
C ASN A 66 18.34 4.97 -40.66
N SER A 67 17.49 5.98 -40.45
CA SER A 67 17.73 6.91 -39.36
C SER A 67 17.15 6.28 -38.10
N SER A 68 18.06 5.80 -37.24
CA SER A 68 17.86 5.74 -35.79
C SER A 68 16.78 6.73 -35.38
N ARG A 69 15.69 6.27 -34.75
CA ARG A 69 14.75 7.15 -34.06
C ARG A 69 15.60 8.02 -33.14
N VAL A 70 15.89 9.24 -33.59
CA VAL A 70 16.36 10.30 -32.73
C VAL A 70 15.17 10.49 -31.81
N GLN A 71 15.25 9.90 -30.61
CA GLN A 71 14.26 10.13 -29.57
C GLN A 71 14.29 11.62 -29.32
N LEU A 72 13.27 12.33 -29.84
CA LEU A 72 13.06 13.72 -29.49
C LEU A 72 13.02 13.77 -27.96
N PRO A 73 13.70 14.74 -27.32
CA PRO A 73 13.62 14.90 -25.88
C PRO A 73 12.14 15.00 -25.47
N PRO A 74 11.76 14.40 -24.33
CA PRO A 74 10.38 14.39 -23.88
C PRO A 74 9.87 15.83 -23.73
N HIS A 75 8.61 16.06 -24.12
CA HIS A 75 7.98 17.38 -23.97
C HIS A 75 7.51 17.55 -22.52
N THR A 76 7.40 18.77 -22.01
CA THR A 76 6.72 18.98 -20.71
C THR A 76 5.22 18.78 -20.91
N LEU A 77 4.67 17.70 -20.36
CA LEU A 77 3.23 17.38 -20.37
C LEU A 77 2.57 17.64 -19.02
N THR A 78 3.35 17.66 -17.95
CA THR A 78 2.86 17.84 -16.58
C THR A 78 3.36 19.14 -15.98
N GLU A 79 2.43 20.00 -15.58
CA GLU A 79 2.70 21.15 -14.73
C GLU A 79 2.31 20.79 -13.29
N LEU A 80 3.30 20.70 -12.41
CA LEU A 80 3.03 20.60 -10.97
C LEU A 80 2.59 21.98 -10.47
N GLY A 81 1.45 22.04 -9.82
CA GLY A 81 0.90 23.28 -9.28
C GLY A 81 1.73 23.81 -8.11
N GLY A 82 1.60 25.11 -7.86
CA GLY A 82 2.23 25.74 -6.69
C GLY A 82 1.69 25.17 -5.37
N ALA A 83 2.57 25.10 -4.37
CA ALA A 83 2.26 24.81 -2.97
C ALA A 83 1.60 23.44 -2.69
N PRO A 84 2.33 22.32 -2.92
CA PRO A 84 1.88 21.00 -2.44
C PRO A 84 1.60 21.04 -0.93
N THR A 85 0.69 20.19 -0.46
CA THR A 85 0.35 20.07 0.97
C THR A 85 0.80 18.74 1.50
N VAL A 86 1.53 18.74 2.62
CA VAL A 86 1.93 17.54 3.34
C VAL A 86 1.43 17.63 4.78
N LEU A 87 0.59 16.68 5.17
CA LEU A 87 0.08 16.52 6.53
C LEU A 87 0.69 15.27 7.15
N GLU A 88 1.43 15.40 8.25
CA GLU A 88 2.13 14.26 8.85
C GLU A 88 1.85 14.10 10.34
N LEU A 89 1.82 12.86 10.79
CA LEU A 89 1.83 12.50 12.19
C LEU A 89 3.25 12.57 12.74
N ASN A 90 3.42 13.17 13.91
CA ASN A 90 4.72 13.23 14.58
C ASN A 90 5.36 11.83 14.70
N PRO A 91 6.65 11.66 14.37
CA PRO A 91 7.33 10.35 14.44
C PRO A 91 7.19 9.62 15.78
N ARG A 92 7.22 10.34 16.92
CA ARG A 92 7.05 9.71 18.24
C ARG A 92 5.65 9.15 18.42
N GLU A 93 4.63 9.85 17.91
CA GLU A 93 3.25 9.39 17.93
C GLU A 93 3.06 8.18 17.00
N VAL A 94 3.71 8.18 15.83
CA VAL A 94 3.75 7.00 14.95
C VAL A 94 4.33 5.80 15.70
N MET A 95 5.50 5.96 16.32
CA MET A 95 6.16 4.89 17.10
C MET A 95 5.36 4.48 18.34
N ARG A 96 4.55 5.38 18.93
CA ARG A 96 3.65 5.05 20.03
C ARG A 96 2.45 4.21 19.59
N LEU A 97 1.97 4.39 18.36
CA LEU A 97 0.78 3.73 17.83
C LEU A 97 1.10 2.41 17.10
N ALA A 98 2.14 2.38 16.28
CA ALA A 98 2.38 1.32 15.32
C ALA A 98 2.58 -0.05 16.00
N GLU A 99 1.76 -1.05 15.68
CA GLU A 99 1.95 -2.42 16.18
C GLU A 99 3.14 -3.11 15.49
N PRO A 100 3.15 -3.32 14.16
CA PRO A 100 4.40 -3.57 13.45
C PRO A 100 5.16 -2.25 13.27
N LEU A 101 6.48 -2.31 13.19
CA LEU A 101 7.28 -1.14 12.82
C LEU A 101 6.84 -0.61 11.43
N PRO A 102 6.67 0.71 11.26
CA PRO A 102 6.48 1.31 9.94
C PRO A 102 7.77 1.19 9.12
N CYS A 103 7.70 1.53 7.83
CA CYS A 103 8.88 1.53 6.95
C CYS A 103 9.62 0.17 6.86
N GLY A 104 8.86 -0.94 6.80
CA GLY A 104 9.44 -2.29 6.78
C GLY A 104 10.52 -2.51 5.70
N HIS A 105 10.46 -1.80 4.57
CA HIS A 105 11.49 -1.87 3.53
C HIS A 105 12.93 -1.62 4.07
N LEU A 106 13.10 -0.69 5.03
CA LEU A 106 14.39 -0.39 5.68
C LEU A 106 14.91 -1.57 6.51
N LEU A 107 13.99 -2.42 6.97
CA LEU A 107 14.32 -3.56 7.82
C LEU A 107 14.78 -4.76 7.01
N LEU A 108 14.48 -4.84 5.71
CA LEU A 108 14.86 -6.00 4.91
C LEU A 108 16.39 -6.24 4.89
N PRO A 109 17.25 -5.23 4.65
CA PRO A 109 18.71 -5.41 4.75
C PRO A 109 19.17 -5.80 6.16
N LYS A 110 18.55 -5.24 7.21
CA LYS A 110 18.86 -5.59 8.60
C LYS A 110 18.49 -7.02 8.94
N ILE A 111 17.35 -7.50 8.44
CA ILE A 111 16.87 -8.87 8.58
C ILE A 111 17.81 -9.83 7.86
N GLN A 112 18.17 -9.54 6.61
CA GLN A 112 19.07 -10.37 5.83
C GLN A 112 20.47 -10.47 6.44
N LYS A 113 20.95 -9.39 7.08
CA LYS A 113 22.24 -9.37 7.78
C LYS A 113 22.24 -10.13 9.11
N ALA A 114 21.15 -10.03 9.88
CA ALA A 114 21.09 -10.59 11.23
C ALA A 114 20.60 -12.04 11.29
N LEU A 115 19.68 -12.42 10.40
CA LEU A 115 19.14 -13.77 10.37
C LEU A 115 20.04 -14.70 9.55
N VAL A 116 20.10 -15.95 9.96
CA VAL A 116 20.76 -17.01 9.19
C VAL A 116 20.18 -17.11 7.76
N GLN A 117 21.06 -17.22 6.76
CA GLN A 117 20.74 -17.29 5.33
C GLN A 117 21.46 -18.47 4.65
N GLY A 118 21.10 -18.75 3.40
CA GLY A 118 21.81 -19.71 2.53
C GLY A 118 21.87 -21.11 3.13
N ALA A 119 23.04 -21.76 3.03
CA ALA A 119 23.25 -23.14 3.49
C ALA A 119 22.84 -23.35 4.96
N ALA A 120 23.14 -22.39 5.84
CA ALA A 120 22.79 -22.50 7.25
C ALA A 120 21.27 -22.38 7.51
N LEU A 121 20.53 -21.70 6.62
CA LEU A 121 19.06 -21.73 6.65
C LEU A 121 18.53 -23.06 6.10
N GLU A 122 19.14 -23.62 5.05
CA GLU A 122 18.78 -24.95 4.53
C GLU A 122 18.97 -26.05 5.58
N GLU A 123 20.10 -26.05 6.29
CA GLU A 123 20.38 -26.98 7.39
C GLU A 123 19.29 -26.94 8.48
N LEU A 124 18.79 -25.74 8.77
CA LEU A 124 17.72 -25.53 9.74
C LEU A 124 16.36 -26.04 9.23
N ARG A 125 16.07 -25.85 7.93
CA ARG A 125 14.79 -26.23 7.31
C ARG A 125 14.69 -27.73 7.02
N ALA A 126 15.78 -28.38 6.62
CA ALA A 126 15.79 -29.78 6.18
C ALA A 126 15.13 -30.77 7.16
N PRO A 127 15.47 -30.81 8.48
CA PRO A 127 14.83 -31.75 9.41
C PRO A 127 13.34 -31.45 9.59
N LEU A 128 12.96 -30.18 9.65
CA LEU A 128 11.56 -29.75 9.80
C LEU A 128 10.74 -30.05 8.54
N GLU A 129 11.37 -29.96 7.37
CA GLU A 129 10.74 -30.34 6.10
C GLU A 129 10.53 -31.85 6.00
N ALA A 130 11.52 -32.66 6.41
CA ALA A 130 11.38 -34.11 6.48
C ALA A 130 10.23 -34.51 7.43
N GLU A 131 10.16 -33.89 8.61
CA GLU A 131 9.07 -34.08 9.58
C GLU A 131 7.71 -33.71 8.96
N ALA A 132 7.59 -32.53 8.34
CA ALA A 132 6.36 -32.06 7.73
C ALA A 132 5.89 -32.94 6.56
N ARG A 133 6.81 -33.42 5.72
CA ARG A 133 6.52 -34.39 4.65
C ARG A 133 6.04 -35.73 5.23
N GLY A 134 6.73 -36.22 6.27
CA GLY A 134 6.35 -37.43 6.98
C GLY A 134 4.95 -37.34 7.57
N ALA A 135 4.63 -36.25 8.28
CA ALA A 135 3.30 -36.01 8.84
C ALA A 135 2.21 -35.95 7.76
N MET A 136 2.47 -35.29 6.63
CA MET A 136 1.54 -35.26 5.49
C MET A 136 1.32 -36.65 4.89
N ALA A 137 2.39 -37.43 4.69
CA ALA A 137 2.30 -38.78 4.16
C ALA A 137 1.54 -39.72 5.10
N SER A 138 1.83 -39.67 6.40
CA SER A 138 1.14 -40.46 7.45
C SER A 138 -0.35 -40.13 7.52
N PHE A 139 -0.74 -38.87 7.30
CA PHE A 139 -2.14 -38.48 7.30
C PHE A 139 -2.89 -38.88 6.01
N LEU A 140 -2.24 -38.79 4.84
CA LEU A 140 -2.85 -39.11 3.54
C LEU A 140 -2.82 -40.61 3.20
N GLY A 141 -1.83 -41.36 3.67
CA GLY A 141 -1.60 -42.77 3.35
C GLY A 141 -2.81 -43.67 3.67
N PRO A 142 -3.27 -43.73 4.93
CA PRO A 142 -4.44 -44.53 5.33
C PRO A 142 -5.70 -44.15 4.54
N ARG A 143 -5.84 -42.86 4.19
CA ARG A 143 -7.03 -42.35 3.50
C ARG A 143 -7.01 -42.68 2.01
N ARG A 144 -5.82 -42.71 1.38
CA ARG A 144 -5.66 -43.25 0.03
C ARG A 144 -5.96 -44.74 0.00
N ALA A 145 -5.58 -45.49 1.02
CA ALA A 145 -5.90 -46.92 1.15
C ALA A 145 -7.42 -47.14 1.25
N LEU A 146 -8.11 -46.43 2.17
CA LEU A 146 -9.58 -46.52 2.33
C LEU A 146 -10.33 -46.12 1.04
N ARG A 147 -9.88 -45.11 0.31
CA ARG A 147 -10.49 -44.74 -0.99
C ARG A 147 -10.28 -45.82 -2.06
N LYS A 148 -9.13 -46.50 -2.06
CA LYS A 148 -8.87 -47.60 -2.98
C LYS A 148 -9.73 -48.81 -2.64
N GLU A 149 -9.90 -49.13 -1.37
CA GLU A 149 -10.81 -50.19 -0.90
C GLU A 149 -12.26 -49.86 -1.24
N GLY A 150 -12.72 -48.63 -0.97
CA GLY A 150 -14.05 -48.18 -1.34
C GLY A 150 -14.33 -48.25 -2.84
N LYS A 151 -13.36 -47.83 -3.69
CA LYS A 151 -13.45 -47.96 -5.16
C LYS A 151 -13.46 -49.42 -5.63
N LYS A 152 -12.73 -50.30 -4.95
CA LYS A 152 -12.73 -51.74 -5.26
C LYS A 152 -14.11 -52.33 -4.95
N ALA A 153 -14.69 -52.01 -3.79
CA ALA A 153 -16.04 -52.44 -3.42
C ALA A 153 -17.12 -51.91 -4.38
N THR A 154 -17.06 -50.63 -4.80
CA THR A 154 -18.01 -50.10 -5.80
C THR A 154 -17.81 -50.68 -7.18
N ARG A 155 -16.57 -51.01 -7.57
CA ARG A 155 -16.31 -51.72 -8.83
C ARG A 155 -16.89 -53.13 -8.80
N GLU A 156 -16.69 -53.86 -7.70
CA GLU A 156 -17.30 -55.19 -7.51
C GLU A 156 -18.84 -55.11 -7.52
N GLU A 157 -19.42 -54.07 -6.94
CA GLU A 157 -20.86 -53.80 -7.01
C GLU A 157 -21.33 -53.45 -8.43
N ASN A 158 -20.64 -52.55 -9.13
CA ASN A 158 -20.96 -52.21 -10.52
C ASN A 158 -20.78 -53.39 -11.48
N ASP A 159 -19.78 -54.24 -11.26
CA ASP A 159 -19.57 -55.47 -12.02
C ASP A 159 -20.76 -56.45 -11.77
N LEU A 160 -21.30 -56.52 -10.55
CA LEU A 160 -22.54 -57.25 -10.24
C LEU A 160 -23.77 -56.64 -10.94
N TRP A 161 -23.89 -55.31 -10.99
CA TRP A 161 -24.97 -54.62 -11.71
C TRP A 161 -24.86 -54.78 -13.23
N ALA A 162 -23.66 -54.73 -13.79
CA ALA A 162 -23.41 -54.97 -15.23
C ALA A 162 -23.75 -56.42 -15.61
N LEU A 163 -23.41 -57.39 -14.75
CA LEU A 163 -23.84 -58.78 -14.90
C LEU A 163 -25.37 -58.93 -14.81
N ALA A 164 -26.04 -58.13 -13.98
CA ALA A 164 -27.50 -58.10 -13.91
C ALA A 164 -28.13 -57.45 -15.16
N ALA A 165 -27.55 -56.37 -15.69
CA ALA A 165 -28.00 -55.70 -16.91
C ALA A 165 -27.84 -56.59 -18.15
N LEU A 166 -26.79 -57.41 -18.24
CA LEU A 166 -26.62 -58.42 -19.30
C LEU A 166 -27.72 -59.49 -19.28
N ARG A 167 -28.40 -59.72 -18.13
CA ARG A 167 -29.59 -60.60 -18.08
C ARG A 167 -30.85 -59.93 -18.60
N HIS A 168 -30.86 -58.61 -18.75
CA HIS A 168 -32.00 -57.82 -19.21
C HIS A 168 -31.59 -57.05 -20.47
N GLY A 169 -31.52 -57.77 -21.59
CA GLY A 169 -31.04 -57.25 -22.87
C GLY A 169 -31.87 -56.09 -23.41
N GLU A 170 -31.28 -54.90 -23.43
CA GLU A 170 -31.68 -53.81 -24.32
C GLU A 170 -30.48 -53.40 -25.20
N SER A 171 -30.70 -53.47 -26.50
CA SER A 171 -29.77 -53.18 -27.58
C SER A 171 -29.94 -51.73 -28.03
N SER A 172 -28.92 -50.89 -27.91
CA SER A 172 -28.77 -49.69 -28.73
C SER A 172 -27.30 -49.25 -28.78
N GLY A 173 -26.75 -49.22 -30.00
CA GLY A 173 -25.39 -48.80 -30.31
C GLY A 173 -25.15 -47.30 -30.17
N GLY A 174 -23.87 -46.94 -30.26
CA GLY A 174 -23.39 -45.56 -30.26
C GLY A 174 -21.88 -45.51 -30.07
N GLU A 175 -21.13 -45.75 -31.14
CA GLU A 175 -19.73 -45.36 -31.26
C GLU A 175 -19.63 -43.83 -31.18
N THR A 176 -18.82 -43.29 -30.28
CA THR A 176 -17.97 -42.13 -30.59
C THR A 176 -16.65 -42.30 -29.86
N ASP A 177 -15.60 -42.49 -30.67
CA ASP A 177 -14.20 -42.48 -30.28
C ASP A 177 -13.86 -41.23 -29.46
N ALA A 178 -13.57 -41.43 -28.17
CA ALA A 178 -12.84 -40.47 -27.37
C ALA A 178 -11.35 -40.58 -27.74
N ALA A 179 -10.98 -39.81 -28.77
CA ALA A 179 -9.60 -39.55 -29.10
C ALA A 179 -8.89 -38.82 -27.93
N ALA A 180 -7.78 -39.41 -27.51
CA ALA A 180 -6.56 -38.78 -27.02
C ALA A 180 -6.68 -37.77 -25.85
N ASP A 181 -6.43 -38.30 -24.65
CA ASP A 181 -5.74 -37.60 -23.57
C ASP A 181 -4.46 -36.91 -24.09
N PHE A 182 -4.53 -35.62 -24.38
CA PHE A 182 -3.37 -34.73 -24.26
C PHE A 182 -3.39 -34.12 -22.86
N VAL A 183 -2.56 -34.69 -22.00
CA VAL A 183 -2.20 -34.17 -20.69
C VAL A 183 -1.42 -32.88 -20.91
N ASP A 184 -2.09 -31.74 -20.80
CA ASP A 184 -1.41 -30.45 -20.74
C ASP A 184 -1.20 -30.04 -19.27
N GLU A 185 0.07 -30.11 -18.89
CA GLU A 185 0.62 -29.96 -17.56
C GLU A 185 0.70 -28.46 -17.18
N ALA A 186 -0.43 -27.77 -17.13
CA ALA A 186 -0.44 -26.38 -16.67
C ALA A 186 -1.84 -25.90 -16.29
N ASN A 187 -2.50 -26.51 -15.30
CA ASN A 187 -3.44 -25.75 -14.47
C ASN A 187 -3.65 -26.37 -13.09
N ALA A 188 -3.41 -25.52 -12.10
CA ALA A 188 -3.76 -25.71 -10.72
C ALA A 188 -5.25 -26.07 -10.58
N PHE A 189 -5.49 -27.26 -10.01
CA PHE A 189 -6.74 -27.75 -9.40
C PHE A 189 -8.04 -27.50 -10.19
N PRO A 190 -8.49 -28.44 -11.05
CA PRO A 190 -9.85 -28.44 -11.53
C PRO A 190 -10.79 -28.74 -10.36
N VAL A 191 -11.64 -27.77 -10.03
CA VAL A 191 -12.89 -28.00 -9.32
C VAL A 191 -13.72 -28.87 -10.27
N LEU A 192 -13.84 -30.15 -9.94
CA LEU A 192 -14.75 -31.07 -10.63
C LEU A 192 -16.19 -30.63 -10.34
N GLU A 193 -16.69 -29.66 -11.12
CA GLU A 193 -18.12 -29.50 -11.34
C GLU A 193 -18.55 -30.60 -12.32
N ARG A 194 -18.86 -31.77 -11.79
CA ARG A 194 -19.60 -32.78 -12.54
C ARG A 194 -21.08 -32.51 -12.31
N GLU A 195 -21.68 -31.81 -13.25
CA GLU A 195 -23.14 -31.71 -13.39
C GLU A 195 -23.71 -33.12 -13.55
N GLY A 196 -24.53 -33.51 -12.57
CA GLY A 196 -25.17 -34.83 -12.49
C GLY A 196 -26.07 -34.84 -11.27
N ALA A 197 -27.34 -34.58 -11.51
CA ALA A 197 -28.37 -34.31 -10.52
C ALA A 197 -28.57 -35.45 -9.50
N SER A 198 -28.37 -35.15 -8.21
CA SER A 198 -29.15 -35.69 -7.09
C SER A 198 -28.70 -35.03 -5.79
N SER A 199 -29.61 -34.28 -5.16
CA SER A 199 -29.66 -33.89 -3.73
C SER A 199 -28.35 -34.01 -2.92
N LEU A 200 -27.71 -32.86 -2.65
CA LEU A 200 -26.59 -32.71 -1.71
C LEU A 200 -26.92 -33.39 -0.36
N PRO A 201 -26.20 -34.46 0.04
CA PRO A 201 -26.27 -34.96 1.39
C PRO A 201 -25.58 -33.95 2.32
N ALA A 202 -26.22 -33.69 3.48
CA ALA A 202 -25.68 -32.85 4.54
C ALA A 202 -24.22 -33.22 4.83
N ALA A 203 -23.33 -32.22 4.80
CA ALA A 203 -21.89 -32.41 4.95
C ALA A 203 -21.54 -33.16 6.24
N ASP A 204 -20.94 -34.34 6.11
CA ASP A 204 -20.48 -35.16 7.22
C ASP A 204 -19.38 -34.41 8.01
N PRO A 205 -19.54 -34.13 9.32
CA PRO A 205 -18.60 -33.33 10.12
C PRO A 205 -17.16 -33.90 10.11
N THR A 206 -17.00 -35.20 9.86
CA THR A 206 -15.68 -35.85 9.68
C THR A 206 -14.89 -35.21 8.53
N THR A 207 -15.55 -34.74 7.47
CA THR A 207 -14.89 -34.14 6.30
C THR A 207 -14.31 -32.75 6.59
N VAL A 208 -14.96 -31.94 7.43
CA VAL A 208 -14.50 -30.58 7.77
C VAL A 208 -13.26 -30.63 8.65
N ALA A 209 -13.28 -31.41 9.74
CA ALA A 209 -12.13 -31.56 10.62
C ALA A 209 -10.91 -32.10 9.85
N GLN A 210 -11.13 -33.09 9.00
CA GLN A 210 -10.11 -33.63 8.11
C GLN A 210 -9.55 -32.57 7.15
N THR A 211 -10.42 -31.75 6.56
CA THR A 211 -10.01 -30.65 5.65
C THR A 211 -9.13 -29.63 6.38
N LEU A 212 -9.45 -29.30 7.64
CA LEU A 212 -8.65 -28.41 8.47
C LEU A 212 -7.27 -28.99 8.80
N VAL A 213 -7.20 -30.29 9.11
CA VAL A 213 -5.91 -30.96 9.38
C VAL A 213 -5.04 -31.00 8.13
N VAL A 214 -5.59 -31.37 6.95
CA VAL A 214 -4.85 -31.33 5.67
C VAL A 214 -4.31 -29.93 5.43
N ARG A 215 -5.16 -28.91 5.62
CA ARG A 215 -4.79 -27.52 5.39
C ARG A 215 -3.65 -27.09 6.31
N GLU A 216 -3.68 -27.45 7.60
CA GLU A 216 -2.60 -27.12 8.54
C GLU A 216 -1.29 -27.83 8.19
N LEU A 217 -1.33 -29.12 7.83
CA LEU A 217 -0.14 -29.85 7.37
C LEU A 217 0.43 -29.26 6.08
N GLN A 218 -0.43 -28.85 5.14
CA GLN A 218 -0.01 -28.21 3.90
C GLN A 218 0.60 -26.83 4.16
N ILE A 219 0.04 -26.07 5.09
CA ILE A 219 0.59 -24.80 5.55
C ILE A 219 1.99 -25.00 6.13
N ARG A 220 2.18 -25.99 7.00
CA ARG A 220 3.49 -26.29 7.60
C ARG A 220 4.52 -26.66 6.55
N LEU A 221 4.19 -27.63 5.69
CA LEU A 221 5.07 -28.10 4.62
C LEU A 221 5.44 -26.96 3.64
N SER A 222 4.45 -26.22 3.14
CA SER A 222 4.71 -25.09 2.23
C SER A 222 5.50 -23.98 2.92
N THR A 223 5.33 -23.78 4.22
CA THR A 223 6.11 -22.80 4.97
C THR A 223 7.59 -23.18 4.95
N VAL A 224 7.97 -24.36 5.43
CA VAL A 224 9.39 -24.77 5.46
C VAL A 224 10.01 -24.86 4.08
N GLN A 225 9.29 -25.39 3.09
CA GLN A 225 9.80 -25.56 1.73
C GLN A 225 10.19 -24.22 1.07
N PHE A 226 9.38 -23.18 1.28
CA PHE A 226 9.56 -21.88 0.62
C PHE A 226 10.02 -20.76 1.54
N PHE A 227 10.36 -21.05 2.80
CA PHE A 227 10.77 -20.03 3.78
C PHE A 227 12.10 -19.37 3.40
N LYS A 228 12.09 -18.03 3.31
CA LYS A 228 13.29 -17.21 3.02
C LYS A 228 13.74 -16.31 4.17
N GLY A 229 12.89 -16.08 5.17
CA GLY A 229 13.21 -15.19 6.28
C GLY A 229 11.98 -14.52 6.89
N LEU A 230 12.22 -13.61 7.82
CA LEU A 230 11.13 -12.84 8.45
C LEU A 230 10.60 -11.75 7.51
N ASP A 231 9.28 -11.59 7.52
CA ASP A 231 8.61 -10.50 6.80
C ASP A 231 8.94 -9.16 7.44
N PRO A 232 9.59 -8.23 6.71
CA PRO A 232 9.93 -6.90 7.23
C PRO A 232 8.73 -6.12 7.76
N PHE A 233 7.53 -6.33 7.21
CA PHE A 233 6.31 -5.63 7.64
C PHE A 233 5.59 -6.33 8.81
N GLY A 234 6.20 -7.40 9.35
CA GLY A 234 5.72 -8.16 10.49
C GLY A 234 6.63 -8.07 11.73
N ILE A 235 7.62 -7.18 11.73
CA ILE A 235 8.52 -6.98 12.87
C ILE A 235 7.79 -6.19 13.97
N PRO A 236 7.77 -6.69 15.22
CA PRO A 236 7.06 -6.03 16.33
C PRO A 236 7.73 -4.71 16.71
N ASN A 237 6.92 -3.70 17.00
CA ASN A 237 7.39 -2.48 17.63
C ASN A 237 7.54 -2.67 19.15
N ILE A 238 8.76 -2.51 19.67
CA ILE A 238 9.07 -2.70 21.09
C ILE A 238 8.29 -1.75 22.02
N HIS A 239 7.79 -0.62 21.52
CA HIS A 239 6.97 0.30 22.32
C HIS A 239 5.55 -0.24 22.58
N ARG A 240 5.11 -1.28 21.85
CA ARG A 240 3.77 -1.88 21.96
C ARG A 240 3.76 -3.25 22.62
N PHE A 241 4.89 -3.95 22.61
CA PHE A 241 5.01 -5.31 23.10
C PHE A 241 5.93 -5.38 24.31
N ASN A 242 5.54 -6.18 25.31
CA ASN A 242 6.36 -6.37 26.50
C ASN A 242 7.66 -7.09 26.11
N ARG A 243 8.78 -6.54 26.56
CA ARG A 243 10.11 -7.15 26.46
C ARG A 243 10.13 -8.62 26.89
N GLU A 244 9.55 -8.95 28.03
CA GLU A 244 9.50 -10.31 28.57
C GLU A 244 8.82 -11.27 27.59
N ALA A 245 7.66 -10.88 27.04
CA ALA A 245 6.98 -11.69 26.03
C ALA A 245 7.84 -11.90 24.78
N LEU A 246 8.55 -10.87 24.32
CA LEU A 246 9.44 -10.98 23.15
C LEU A 246 10.66 -11.86 23.42
N GLU A 247 11.22 -11.83 24.63
CA GLU A 247 12.33 -12.69 25.05
C GLU A 247 11.85 -14.14 25.28
N LEU A 248 10.62 -14.37 25.77
CA LEU A 248 10.03 -15.70 25.95
C LEU A 248 9.81 -16.44 24.62
N LEU A 249 9.51 -15.73 23.52
CA LEU A 249 9.46 -16.35 22.18
C LEU A 249 10.78 -17.01 21.78
N TYR A 250 11.91 -16.50 22.29
CA TYR A 250 13.22 -17.08 22.12
C TYR A 250 13.50 -18.18 23.16
N ALA A 251 13.24 -17.89 24.43
CA ALA A 251 13.74 -18.66 25.56
C ALA A 251 12.85 -19.85 25.93
N ALA A 252 11.54 -19.64 26.02
CA ALA A 252 10.59 -20.60 26.55
C ALA A 252 10.41 -21.80 25.61
N PRO A 253 10.36 -23.05 26.11
CA PRO A 253 10.05 -24.21 25.27
C PRO A 253 8.74 -24.02 24.52
N VAL A 254 8.68 -24.45 23.25
CA VAL A 254 7.52 -24.24 22.37
C VAL A 254 6.19 -24.75 22.96
N GLU A 255 6.26 -25.82 23.75
CA GLU A 255 5.10 -26.46 24.38
C GLU A 255 4.72 -25.82 25.73
N SER A 256 5.53 -24.88 26.23
CA SER A 256 5.29 -24.26 27.53
C SER A 256 4.14 -23.25 27.47
N PRO A 257 3.41 -23.07 28.60
CA PRO A 257 2.38 -22.03 28.70
C PRO A 257 2.96 -20.63 28.48
N ASP A 258 4.22 -20.40 28.83
CA ASP A 258 4.91 -19.12 28.65
C ASP A 258 5.09 -18.78 27.17
N PHE A 259 5.50 -19.76 26.35
CA PHE A 259 5.61 -19.57 24.90
C PHE A 259 4.23 -19.33 24.29
N ALA A 260 3.20 -20.06 24.73
CA ALA A 260 1.84 -19.87 24.27
C ALA A 260 1.31 -18.45 24.58
N ALA A 261 1.54 -17.96 25.80
CA ALA A 261 1.19 -16.61 26.22
C ALA A 261 1.95 -15.54 25.41
N ALA A 262 3.25 -15.74 25.17
CA ALA A 262 4.08 -14.86 24.37
C ALA A 262 3.63 -14.82 22.89
N SER A 263 3.33 -15.98 22.30
CA SER A 263 2.79 -16.10 20.93
C SER A 263 1.41 -15.45 20.78
N GLN A 264 0.58 -15.53 21.82
CA GLN A 264 -0.71 -14.85 21.88
C GLN A 264 -0.53 -13.33 21.97
N HIS A 265 0.47 -12.84 22.72
CA HIS A 265 0.78 -11.42 22.88
C HIS A 265 1.07 -10.73 21.55
N ILE A 266 1.89 -11.35 20.69
CA ILE A 266 2.19 -10.86 19.34
C ILE A 266 1.14 -11.25 18.29
N GLY A 267 0.15 -12.05 18.66
CA GLY A 267 -0.78 -12.69 17.72
C GLY A 267 -1.62 -11.70 16.91
N GLY A 268 -1.78 -10.46 17.39
CA GLY A 268 -2.43 -9.36 16.68
C GLY A 268 -1.73 -8.98 15.37
N LEU A 269 -0.41 -9.19 15.27
CA LEU A 269 0.38 -8.83 14.09
C LEU A 269 -0.02 -9.63 12.84
N ARG A 270 -0.66 -10.80 13.00
CA ARG A 270 -1.19 -11.59 11.88
C ARG A 270 -2.24 -10.85 11.04
N ALA A 271 -2.86 -9.80 11.59
CA ALA A 271 -3.81 -8.97 10.85
C ALA A 271 -3.15 -8.18 9.70
N TYR A 272 -1.84 -7.95 9.76
CA TYR A 272 -1.15 -7.04 8.85
C TYR A 272 -0.38 -7.73 7.74
N SER A 273 0.11 -8.94 7.98
CA SER A 273 0.74 -9.73 6.93
C SER A 273 0.72 -11.23 7.26
N LYS A 274 0.51 -12.01 6.20
CA LYS A 274 0.77 -13.45 6.18
C LYS A 274 2.17 -13.77 5.64
N GLY A 275 2.92 -12.73 5.27
CA GLY A 275 4.13 -12.85 4.47
C GLY A 275 3.88 -12.97 2.96
N ARG A 276 4.91 -12.70 2.15
CA ARG A 276 4.91 -12.83 0.68
C ARG A 276 6.23 -13.43 0.20
N GLN A 277 6.19 -14.14 -0.93
CA GLN A 277 7.38 -14.65 -1.63
C GLN A 277 8.38 -15.45 -0.75
N GLY A 278 7.87 -16.15 0.26
CA GLY A 278 8.67 -16.95 1.19
C GLY A 278 9.06 -16.26 2.48
N TYR A 279 8.91 -14.93 2.58
CA TYR A 279 9.06 -14.21 3.84
C TYR A 279 7.80 -14.39 4.69
N LYS A 280 7.93 -14.68 6.00
CA LYS A 280 6.79 -14.91 6.91
C LYS A 280 6.89 -14.03 8.15
N SER A 281 5.77 -13.49 8.60
CA SER A 281 5.75 -12.67 9.82
C SER A 281 6.01 -13.51 11.06
N LEU A 282 6.56 -12.88 12.10
CA LEU A 282 6.90 -13.53 13.35
C LEU A 282 5.65 -14.19 13.98
N ALA A 283 4.53 -13.47 14.01
CA ALA A 283 3.26 -13.97 14.55
C ALA A 283 2.60 -15.07 13.71
N TYR A 284 2.97 -15.20 12.42
CA TYR A 284 2.58 -16.34 11.60
C TYR A 284 3.38 -17.58 11.99
N LEU A 285 4.70 -17.46 12.09
CA LEU A 285 5.57 -18.57 12.49
C LEU A 285 5.27 -19.02 13.92
N SER A 286 5.05 -18.10 14.85
CA SER A 286 4.74 -18.44 16.25
C SER A 286 3.45 -19.27 16.40
N ARG A 287 2.55 -19.20 15.41
CA ARG A 287 1.30 -19.97 15.38
C ARG A 287 1.42 -21.29 14.64
N HIS A 288 1.96 -21.24 13.42
CA HIS A 288 1.92 -22.39 12.50
C HIS A 288 3.18 -23.23 12.55
N HIS A 289 4.32 -22.63 12.91
CA HIS A 289 5.59 -23.33 12.96
C HIS A 289 6.52 -22.79 14.08
N PRO A 290 6.11 -22.92 15.35
CA PRO A 290 6.86 -22.34 16.46
C PRO A 290 8.27 -22.92 16.63
N GLN A 291 8.50 -24.18 16.25
CA GLN A 291 9.82 -24.81 16.24
C GLN A 291 10.76 -24.12 15.24
N LEU A 292 10.29 -23.82 14.03
CA LEU A 292 11.05 -23.09 13.02
C LEU A 292 11.40 -21.69 13.51
N LEU A 293 10.44 -20.98 14.11
CA LEU A 293 10.69 -19.66 14.70
C LEU A 293 11.79 -19.72 15.75
N GLN A 294 11.67 -20.62 16.72
CA GLN A 294 12.62 -20.70 17.82
C GLN A 294 14.01 -21.13 17.35
N ALA A 295 14.09 -22.12 16.45
CA ALA A 295 15.35 -22.53 15.84
C ALA A 295 16.00 -21.36 15.09
N LEU A 296 15.23 -20.63 14.29
CA LEU A 296 15.69 -19.46 13.54
C LEU A 296 16.27 -18.39 14.47
N LEU A 297 15.55 -18.06 15.54
CA LEU A 297 15.97 -17.06 16.52
C LEU A 297 17.26 -17.50 17.24
N ARG A 298 17.32 -18.74 17.75
CA ARG A 298 18.49 -19.27 18.47
C ARG A 298 19.72 -19.47 17.60
N ARG A 299 19.54 -19.71 16.30
CA ARG A 299 20.65 -19.80 15.34
C ARG A 299 21.18 -18.42 14.95
N SER A 300 20.33 -17.39 15.00
CA SER A 300 20.66 -16.03 14.56
C SER A 300 21.13 -15.12 15.70
N PHE A 301 20.70 -15.36 16.93
CA PHE A 301 21.04 -14.56 18.11
C PHE A 301 21.54 -15.47 19.22
N GLU A 302 22.58 -15.06 19.93
CA GLU A 302 23.23 -15.87 20.98
C GLU A 302 22.34 -16.06 22.23
N ARG A 303 21.52 -15.06 22.55
CA ARG A 303 20.74 -14.99 23.79
C ARG A 303 19.45 -14.17 23.60
N PRO A 304 18.43 -14.35 24.47
CA PRO A 304 17.15 -13.65 24.34
C PRO A 304 17.30 -12.12 24.32
N SER A 305 18.23 -11.59 25.12
CA SER A 305 18.50 -10.16 25.20
C SER A 305 19.19 -9.60 23.95
N ALA A 306 19.97 -10.41 23.22
CA ALA A 306 20.57 -10.00 21.95
C ALA A 306 19.49 -9.87 20.86
N TRP A 307 18.53 -10.80 20.84
CA TRP A 307 17.32 -10.71 20.01
C TRP A 307 16.52 -9.44 20.31
N TYR A 308 16.27 -9.14 21.58
CA TYR A 308 15.55 -7.93 21.98
C TYR A 308 16.34 -6.65 21.62
N SER A 309 17.65 -6.62 21.84
CA SER A 309 18.51 -5.49 21.42
C SER A 309 18.42 -5.25 19.91
N TRP A 310 18.44 -6.31 19.10
CA TRP A 310 18.27 -6.17 17.65
C TRP A 310 16.90 -5.58 17.26
N LEU A 311 15.81 -5.97 17.96
CA LEU A 311 14.49 -5.35 17.78
C LEU A 311 14.49 -3.86 18.15
N ALA A 312 15.17 -3.50 19.24
CA ALA A 312 15.32 -2.11 19.66
C ALA A 312 16.10 -1.29 18.62
N ASP A 313 17.20 -1.84 18.08
CA ASP A 313 17.98 -1.20 17.02
C ASP A 313 17.16 -1.00 15.73
N CYS A 314 16.28 -1.95 15.40
CA CYS A 314 15.31 -1.81 14.31
C CYS A 314 14.36 -0.64 14.56
N ALA A 315 13.78 -0.55 15.76
CA ALA A 315 12.88 0.52 16.14
C ALA A 315 13.56 1.90 16.08
N SER A 316 14.77 2.03 16.62
CA SER A 316 15.55 3.27 16.57
C SER A 316 15.91 3.68 15.13
N SER A 317 16.22 2.72 14.26
CA SER A 317 16.52 3.01 12.85
C SER A 317 15.29 3.53 12.10
N VAL A 318 14.13 2.93 12.36
CA VAL A 318 12.86 3.37 11.78
C VAL A 318 12.46 4.75 12.29
N GLU A 319 12.59 5.01 13.60
CA GLU A 319 12.31 6.31 14.19
C GLU A 319 13.23 7.40 13.62
N ALA A 320 14.53 7.12 13.48
CA ALA A 320 15.48 8.05 12.90
C ALA A 320 15.11 8.41 11.44
N ASN A 321 14.74 7.42 10.62
CA ASN A 321 14.30 7.68 9.25
C ASN A 321 13.00 8.48 9.18
N LEU A 322 12.02 8.20 10.05
CA LEU A 322 10.80 9.00 10.13
C LEU A 322 11.11 10.46 10.49
N ILE A 323 12.06 10.71 11.39
CA ILE A 323 12.51 12.06 11.75
C ILE A 323 13.21 12.74 10.57
N GLU A 324 14.06 12.01 9.84
CA GLU A 324 14.77 12.51 8.66
C GLU A 324 13.79 12.98 7.57
N VAL A 325 12.85 12.12 7.16
CA VAL A 325 11.81 12.44 6.16
C VAL A 325 10.97 13.63 6.62
N ARG A 326 10.52 13.63 7.88
CA ARG A 326 9.75 14.73 8.45
C ARG A 326 10.52 16.06 8.46
N ASN A 327 11.82 16.04 8.75
CA ASN A 327 12.65 17.24 8.67
C ASN A 327 12.81 17.71 7.23
N ALA A 328 12.99 16.78 6.30
CA ALA A 328 13.15 17.10 4.90
C ALA A 328 11.90 17.76 4.29
N HIS A 329 10.70 17.31 4.68
CA HIS A 329 9.43 17.98 4.37
C HIS A 329 9.33 19.35 5.06
N ARG A 330 9.63 19.43 6.36
CA ARG A 330 9.53 20.68 7.12
C ARG A 330 10.44 21.78 6.56
N ASP A 331 11.65 21.42 6.16
CA ASP A 331 12.67 22.33 5.65
C ASP A 331 12.50 22.59 4.14
N GLY A 332 11.56 21.89 3.48
CA GLY A 332 11.28 22.04 2.05
C GLY A 332 12.38 21.52 1.13
N THR A 333 13.32 20.74 1.66
CA THR A 333 14.49 20.23 0.92
C THR A 333 14.09 19.31 -0.25
N HIS A 334 13.08 18.46 -0.05
CA HIS A 334 12.50 17.64 -1.13
C HIS A 334 11.74 18.48 -2.17
N ALA A 335 11.22 19.65 -1.81
CA ALA A 335 10.53 20.54 -2.77
C ALA A 335 11.50 21.42 -3.58
N SER A 336 12.72 21.68 -3.07
CA SER A 336 13.71 22.54 -3.73
C SER A 336 14.58 21.82 -4.76
N ALA A 337 14.84 20.52 -4.60
CA ALA A 337 15.73 19.75 -5.49
C ALA A 337 15.32 19.81 -6.99
N TRP A 338 14.03 20.02 -7.27
CA TRP A 338 13.45 20.12 -8.62
C TRP A 338 13.66 21.50 -9.29
N ARG A 339 13.96 22.56 -8.54
CA ARG A 339 13.95 23.93 -9.10
C ARG A 339 15.25 24.38 -9.72
N ASP A 340 16.37 23.79 -9.32
CA ASP A 340 17.67 24.25 -9.80
C ASP A 340 17.95 23.86 -11.27
N VAL A 341 17.17 22.95 -11.85
CA VAL A 341 17.39 22.47 -13.24
C VAL A 341 16.35 22.99 -14.24
N ALA A 342 15.11 23.25 -13.82
CA ALA A 342 14.08 23.88 -14.67
C ALA A 342 14.50 25.25 -15.24
N ARG A 343 15.54 25.88 -14.67
CA ARG A 343 16.12 27.14 -15.17
C ARG A 343 17.27 26.97 -16.17
N SER A 344 17.75 25.74 -16.42
CA SER A 344 18.90 25.48 -17.30
C SER A 344 18.54 24.90 -18.68
N THR A 345 17.25 24.66 -18.96
CA THR A 345 16.80 24.16 -20.26
C THR A 345 16.15 25.29 -21.08
N GLY A 346 16.96 26.08 -21.78
CA GLY A 346 16.45 27.06 -22.74
C GLY A 346 17.42 28.20 -23.01
N GLY A 347 18.22 28.04 -24.05
CA GLY A 347 19.29 28.97 -24.41
C GLY A 347 18.85 30.40 -24.67
N ALA A 348 19.64 31.33 -24.13
CA ALA A 348 20.00 32.58 -24.78
C ALA A 348 21.31 33.03 -24.12
N ALA A 349 22.32 33.35 -24.92
CA ALA A 349 23.50 34.05 -24.46
C ALA A 349 23.04 35.43 -23.93
N VAL A 350 22.80 35.54 -22.63
CA VAL A 350 22.41 36.80 -22.00
C VAL A 350 23.51 37.18 -21.01
N ASP A 351 24.20 38.24 -21.42
CA ASP A 351 25.14 39.10 -20.72
C ASP A 351 25.31 38.84 -19.21
N ALA A 352 26.53 38.41 -18.84
CA ALA A 352 26.90 37.97 -17.49
C ALA A 352 26.70 39.06 -16.41
N ASP A 353 26.68 40.34 -16.79
CA ASP A 353 26.53 41.45 -15.85
C ASP A 353 25.10 41.64 -15.32
N ARG A 354 24.07 41.11 -16.00
CA ARG A 354 22.69 41.16 -15.48
C ARG A 354 22.32 39.98 -14.58
N VAL A 355 23.13 38.92 -14.53
CA VAL A 355 22.85 37.72 -13.74
C VAL A 355 23.08 37.94 -12.25
N GLN A 356 23.98 38.85 -11.85
CA GLN A 356 24.22 39.12 -10.42
C GLN A 356 23.15 40.01 -9.76
N ALA A 357 22.52 40.92 -10.51
CA ALA A 357 21.44 41.75 -9.97
C ALA A 357 20.07 41.04 -9.99
N ALA A 358 19.81 40.16 -10.96
CA ALA A 358 18.55 39.40 -11.06
C ALA A 358 18.51 38.15 -10.16
N SER A 359 19.68 37.62 -9.76
CA SER A 359 19.75 36.50 -8.80
C SER A 359 19.37 36.90 -7.37
N ALA A 360 19.32 38.20 -7.05
CA ALA A 360 19.02 38.67 -5.70
C ALA A 360 17.52 38.89 -5.41
N LEU A 361 16.61 38.82 -6.40
CA LEU A 361 15.25 39.34 -6.22
C LEU A 361 14.08 38.41 -6.59
N VAL A 362 14.29 37.12 -6.83
CA VAL A 362 13.18 36.17 -6.97
C VAL A 362 13.41 34.91 -6.13
N LEU A 363 13.32 35.08 -4.81
CA LEU A 363 12.87 34.03 -3.89
C LEU A 363 11.39 33.75 -4.19
N ALA A 364 11.10 33.13 -5.35
CA ALA A 364 9.78 32.56 -5.60
C ALA A 364 9.68 31.28 -4.76
N SER A 365 9.60 31.42 -3.44
CA SER A 365 9.38 30.34 -2.49
C SER A 365 8.08 29.63 -2.86
N SER A 366 8.15 28.52 -3.60
CA SER A 366 7.05 27.56 -3.63
C SER A 366 6.97 26.99 -2.22
N SER A 367 6.08 27.56 -1.41
CA SER A 367 5.89 27.13 -0.03
C SER A 367 5.22 25.77 -0.05
N LEU A 368 5.98 24.71 0.19
CA LEU A 368 5.41 23.44 0.63
C LEU A 368 4.58 23.73 1.89
N ASN A 369 3.28 23.44 1.85
CA ASN A 369 2.40 23.57 3.00
C ASN A 369 2.56 22.34 3.88
N PHE A 370 3.57 22.37 4.75
CA PHE A 370 3.83 21.31 5.70
C PHE A 370 3.10 21.56 7.03
N GLN A 371 2.38 20.57 7.52
CA GLN A 371 1.78 20.60 8.85
C GLN A 371 1.97 19.27 9.58
N GLU A 372 2.59 19.36 10.76
CA GLU A 372 2.78 18.23 11.67
C GLU A 372 1.67 18.22 12.73
N SER A 373 1.05 17.06 12.91
CA SER A 373 0.06 16.77 13.93
C SER A 373 0.66 15.91 15.03
N LEU A 374 0.39 16.30 16.28
CA LEU A 374 0.93 15.61 17.46
C LEU A 374 0.16 14.34 17.83
N THR A 375 -1.08 14.21 17.37
CA THR A 375 -1.96 13.07 17.65
C THR A 375 -2.70 12.64 16.39
N MET A 376 -3.12 11.36 16.35
CA MET A 376 -3.91 10.84 15.23
C MET A 376 -5.24 11.60 15.04
N GLN A 377 -5.84 12.08 16.13
CA GLN A 377 -7.11 12.82 16.10
C GLN A 377 -6.91 14.22 15.51
N ASP A 378 -5.79 14.88 15.83
CA ASP A 378 -5.44 16.15 15.21
C ASP A 378 -5.19 15.96 13.72
N LEU A 379 -4.41 14.94 13.32
CA LEU A 379 -4.19 14.63 11.91
C LEU A 379 -5.51 14.40 11.18
N ALA A 380 -6.42 13.59 11.74
CA ALA A 380 -7.74 13.36 11.16
C ALA A 380 -8.56 14.65 10.99
N LYS A 381 -8.47 15.60 11.94
CA LYS A 381 -9.11 16.92 11.81
C LYS A 381 -8.47 17.76 10.71
N GLN A 382 -7.15 17.78 10.60
CA GLN A 382 -6.46 18.52 9.52
C GLN A 382 -6.80 17.97 8.14
N ILE A 383 -6.82 16.64 8.00
CA ILE A 383 -7.25 15.98 6.75
C ILE A 383 -8.70 16.37 6.43
N ASN A 384 -9.60 16.39 7.41
CA ASN A 384 -10.99 16.77 7.20
C ASN A 384 -11.14 18.23 6.71
N LEU A 385 -10.37 19.15 7.30
CA LEU A 385 -10.33 20.56 6.87
C LEU A 385 -9.78 20.72 5.45
N LEU A 386 -8.67 20.05 5.13
CA LEU A 386 -8.09 20.03 3.80
C LEU A 386 -9.12 19.53 2.78
N TRP A 387 -9.74 18.39 3.06
CA TRP A 387 -10.69 17.77 2.14
C TRP A 387 -11.92 18.62 1.90
N ARG A 388 -12.48 19.24 2.95
CA ARG A 388 -13.60 20.18 2.81
C ARG A 388 -13.24 21.34 1.89
N GLY A 389 -12.03 21.87 1.98
CA GLY A 389 -11.52 22.91 1.07
C GLY A 389 -11.56 22.48 -0.40
N LEU A 390 -11.28 21.20 -0.68
CA LEU A 390 -11.35 20.64 -2.04
C LEU A 390 -12.79 20.43 -2.52
N VAL A 391 -13.72 20.07 -1.61
CA VAL A 391 -15.14 19.86 -1.96
C VAL A 391 -15.86 21.18 -2.24
N HIS A 392 -15.55 22.23 -1.47
CA HIS A 392 -16.24 23.52 -1.50
C HIS A 392 -15.40 24.65 -2.09
N ALA A 393 -14.42 24.34 -2.94
CA ALA A 393 -13.70 25.36 -3.68
C ALA A 393 -14.72 26.26 -4.41
N PRO A 394 -14.75 27.58 -4.14
CA PRO A 394 -15.79 28.45 -4.67
C PRO A 394 -15.77 28.44 -6.20
N GLU A 395 -16.94 28.28 -6.79
CA GLU A 395 -17.12 28.56 -8.21
C GLU A 395 -16.70 30.00 -8.47
N SER A 396 -15.95 30.24 -9.56
CA SER A 396 -15.56 31.58 -9.96
C SER A 396 -16.78 32.52 -9.89
N PRO A 397 -16.71 33.66 -9.20
CA PRO A 397 -17.84 34.57 -9.04
C PRO A 397 -18.34 35.17 -10.37
N TYR A 398 -17.66 34.93 -11.49
CA TYR A 398 -18.07 35.39 -12.81
C TYR A 398 -18.99 34.42 -13.58
N SER A 399 -19.49 33.35 -12.96
CA SER A 399 -20.41 32.41 -13.63
C SER A 399 -21.87 32.63 -13.17
N GLY A 400 -22.44 33.80 -13.49
CA GLY A 400 -23.86 34.12 -13.29
C GLY A 400 -24.83 33.43 -14.27
N GLY A 401 -24.56 32.19 -14.65
CA GLY A 401 -25.41 31.40 -15.54
C GLY A 401 -26.14 30.31 -14.76
N GLU A 402 -27.47 30.32 -14.80
CA GLU A 402 -28.45 29.43 -14.14
C GLU A 402 -28.34 27.92 -14.47
N GLY A 403 -27.21 27.49 -15.02
CA GLY A 403 -26.90 26.09 -15.34
C GLY A 403 -25.48 25.70 -14.94
N ALA A 404 -24.95 26.27 -13.85
CA ALA A 404 -23.66 25.89 -13.27
C ALA A 404 -23.65 24.39 -12.94
N SER A 405 -23.22 23.61 -13.93
CA SER A 405 -23.13 22.17 -13.91
C SER A 405 -22.29 21.72 -12.71
N LEU A 406 -22.78 20.72 -11.97
CA LEU A 406 -22.13 19.93 -10.90
C LEU A 406 -20.71 19.39 -11.23
N CYS A 407 -20.13 19.75 -12.38
CA CYS A 407 -18.81 19.35 -12.87
C CYS A 407 -17.63 20.24 -12.39
N SER A 408 -17.82 21.13 -11.41
CA SER A 408 -16.77 22.05 -10.91
C SER A 408 -15.93 21.49 -9.75
N ARG A 409 -16.17 20.26 -9.30
CA ARG A 409 -15.48 19.65 -8.15
C ARG A 409 -14.04 19.22 -8.48
N ALA A 410 -13.13 19.46 -7.54
CA ALA A 410 -11.76 18.97 -7.61
C ALA A 410 -11.72 17.42 -7.70
N LYS A 411 -10.93 16.90 -8.64
CA LYS A 411 -10.64 15.47 -8.78
C LYS A 411 -9.35 15.15 -8.03
N VAL A 412 -9.42 14.21 -7.10
CA VAL A 412 -8.26 13.69 -6.36
C VAL A 412 -7.94 12.29 -6.86
N TYR A 413 -6.78 12.12 -7.46
CA TYR A 413 -6.30 10.86 -8.03
C TYR A 413 -5.41 10.13 -7.02
N VAL A 414 -5.56 8.81 -6.93
CA VAL A 414 -4.73 7.90 -6.13
C VAL A 414 -4.23 6.75 -6.99
N TYR A 415 -3.13 6.12 -6.60
CA TYR A 415 -2.60 4.94 -7.30
C TYR A 415 -3.14 3.64 -6.69
N GLY A 416 -4.33 3.23 -7.13
CA GLY A 416 -5.02 2.05 -6.63
C GLY A 416 -6.05 2.36 -5.53
N SER A 417 -6.80 1.34 -5.11
CA SER A 417 -8.01 1.54 -4.30
C SER A 417 -7.81 1.47 -2.78
N SER A 418 -6.60 1.16 -2.28
CA SER A 418 -6.37 1.00 -0.83
C SER A 418 -6.50 2.31 -0.07
N ASP A 419 -6.01 3.40 -0.65
CA ASP A 419 -5.93 4.72 -0.02
C ASP A 419 -7.28 5.25 0.42
N ALA A 420 -8.31 5.08 -0.42
CA ALA A 420 -9.66 5.55 -0.11
C ALA A 420 -10.19 4.94 1.19
N SER A 421 -10.02 3.63 1.37
CA SER A 421 -10.50 2.94 2.58
C SER A 421 -9.77 3.38 3.85
N VAL A 422 -8.47 3.66 3.73
CA VAL A 422 -7.63 4.14 4.83
C VAL A 422 -7.99 5.59 5.17
N LEU A 423 -8.17 6.43 4.16
CA LEU A 423 -8.59 7.82 4.32
C LEU A 423 -9.95 7.93 5.00
N HIS A 424 -10.97 7.20 4.53
CA HIS A 424 -12.29 7.22 5.15
C HIS A 424 -12.24 6.77 6.61
N ARG A 425 -11.42 5.76 6.94
CA ARG A 425 -11.24 5.28 8.31
C ARG A 425 -10.58 6.34 9.19
N THR A 426 -9.51 6.98 8.72
CA THR A 426 -8.84 8.06 9.47
C THR A 426 -9.76 9.26 9.64
N LEU A 427 -10.44 9.70 8.59
CA LEU A 427 -11.44 10.78 8.65
C LEU A 427 -12.49 10.48 9.72
N GLY A 428 -12.98 9.23 9.80
CA GLY A 428 -13.91 8.76 10.81
C GLY A 428 -13.48 9.05 12.27
N LEU A 429 -12.18 9.02 12.57
CA LEU A 429 -11.67 9.37 13.90
C LEU A 429 -11.88 10.86 14.23
N GLY A 430 -11.79 11.73 13.23
CA GLY A 430 -12.06 13.16 13.38
C GLY A 430 -13.51 13.46 13.74
N PHE A 431 -14.44 12.59 13.33
CA PHE A 431 -15.88 12.71 13.63
C PHE A 431 -16.24 12.21 15.02
N THR A 432 -15.68 11.09 15.46
CA THR A 432 -16.00 10.53 16.78
C THR A 432 -15.32 11.30 17.89
N GLY A 433 -14.19 11.96 17.61
CA GLY A 433 -13.36 12.63 18.61
C GLY A 433 -12.74 11.67 19.64
N THR A 434 -12.97 10.36 19.49
CA THR A 434 -12.50 9.35 20.44
C THR A 434 -11.00 9.12 20.24
N PRO A 435 -10.18 9.26 21.30
CA PRO A 435 -8.79 8.88 21.22
C PRO A 435 -8.67 7.39 20.92
N LEU A 436 -7.68 7.00 20.12
CA LEU A 436 -7.37 5.59 19.93
C LEU A 436 -6.95 4.99 21.28
N PRO A 437 -7.52 3.85 21.72
CA PRO A 437 -7.19 3.25 23.01
C PRO A 437 -5.80 2.62 22.96
N CYS A 438 -4.79 3.41 23.28
CA CYS A 438 -3.38 3.02 23.20
C CYS A 438 -2.94 2.26 24.45
N HIS A 439 -3.59 1.15 24.77
CA HIS A 439 -3.05 0.22 25.78
C HIS A 439 -1.91 -0.60 25.16
N LEU A 440 -0.94 -1.11 25.93
CA LEU A 440 -0.08 -2.20 25.46
C LEU A 440 -0.98 -3.27 24.83
N SER A 441 -0.55 -3.94 23.75
CA SER A 441 -1.42 -4.84 22.97
C SER A 441 -2.11 -5.90 23.85
N GLU A 442 -3.31 -5.61 24.36
CA GLU A 442 -4.13 -6.53 25.16
C GLU A 442 -4.96 -7.45 24.27
N ARG A 443 -4.82 -7.37 22.93
CA ARG A 443 -5.55 -8.22 21.98
C ARG A 443 -5.30 -9.73 22.19
N GLY A 444 -4.30 -10.10 23.02
CA GLY A 444 -4.10 -11.44 23.54
C GLY A 444 -4.96 -11.82 24.76
N ARG A 445 -5.43 -10.90 25.60
CA ARG A 445 -6.25 -11.20 26.79
C ARG A 445 -7.73 -11.33 26.43
N ARG A 446 -8.12 -12.42 25.75
CA ARG A 446 -9.53 -12.83 25.77
C ARG A 446 -9.92 -13.16 27.21
N ALA A 447 -11.13 -12.73 27.59
CA ALA A 447 -11.71 -12.82 28.93
C ALA A 447 -11.38 -14.15 29.65
N GLY A 448 -10.60 -14.07 30.73
CA GLY A 448 -10.27 -15.24 31.56
C GLY A 448 -9.08 -15.07 32.49
N SER A 449 -8.10 -14.21 32.17
CA SER A 449 -6.89 -14.07 33.00
C SER A 449 -7.06 -13.00 34.08
N ARG A 450 -7.46 -13.41 35.30
CA ARG A 450 -7.29 -12.64 36.55
C ARG A 450 -5.81 -12.56 36.92
N TYR A 451 -5.05 -11.73 36.21
CA TYR A 451 -3.76 -11.23 36.72
C TYR A 451 -3.86 -9.72 36.83
N ALA A 452 -4.17 -9.29 38.07
CA ALA A 452 -4.03 -7.94 38.56
C ALA A 452 -2.55 -7.54 38.48
N GLY A 453 -2.26 -6.38 37.91
CA GLY A 453 -0.89 -5.85 37.88
C GLY A 453 -0.37 -5.39 36.51
N SER A 454 -1.22 -4.95 35.59
CA SER A 454 -0.74 -4.04 34.55
C SER A 454 -0.58 -2.66 35.21
N LYS A 455 0.66 -2.33 35.62
CA LYS A 455 1.01 -0.96 35.99
C LYS A 455 0.78 -0.10 34.75
N GLN A 456 -0.25 0.74 34.78
CA GLN A 456 -0.40 1.84 33.83
C GLN A 456 0.92 2.62 33.85
N LEU A 457 1.68 2.56 32.75
CA LEU A 457 2.71 3.56 32.52
C LEU A 457 1.98 4.90 32.44
N PRO A 458 2.35 5.91 33.25
CA PRO A 458 1.68 7.20 33.23
C PRO A 458 1.79 7.77 31.82
N ASP A 459 0.64 8.03 31.22
CA ASP A 459 0.52 8.56 29.88
C ASP A 459 0.93 10.04 29.89
N VAL A 460 2.24 10.29 29.84
CA VAL A 460 2.80 11.65 29.80
C VAL A 460 2.30 12.39 28.55
N ALA A 461 1.93 11.69 27.47
CA ALA A 461 1.39 12.29 26.26
C ALA A 461 -0.07 12.69 26.41
N ALA A 462 -0.94 11.86 27.01
CA ALA A 462 -2.30 12.26 27.36
C ALA A 462 -2.33 13.31 28.49
N ALA A 463 -1.39 13.26 29.44
CA ALA A 463 -1.21 14.31 30.44
C ALA A 463 -0.73 15.61 29.79
N ALA A 464 0.22 15.54 28.83
CA ALA A 464 0.63 16.69 28.04
C ALA A 464 -0.51 17.21 27.16
N HIS A 465 -1.40 16.35 26.66
CA HIS A 465 -2.60 16.75 25.93
C HIS A 465 -3.65 17.39 26.85
N ALA A 466 -3.87 16.85 28.06
CA ALA A 466 -4.74 17.45 29.07
C ALA A 466 -4.21 18.81 29.56
N ALA A 467 -2.88 18.94 29.70
CA ALA A 467 -2.21 20.19 30.02
C ALA A 467 -2.25 21.18 28.83
N ALA A 468 -2.06 20.70 27.60
CA ALA A 468 -2.17 21.52 26.39
C ALA A 468 -3.60 22.05 26.19
N LEU A 469 -4.62 21.21 26.43
CA LEU A 469 -6.02 21.63 26.42
C LEU A 469 -6.36 22.61 27.55
N SER A 470 -5.77 22.44 28.73
CA SER A 470 -6.02 23.35 29.87
C SER A 470 -5.33 24.71 29.72
N SER A 471 -4.19 24.76 29.01
CA SER A 471 -3.44 26.01 28.75
C SER A 471 -3.89 26.76 27.49
N ALA A 472 -4.66 26.12 26.60
CA ALA A 472 -5.30 26.79 25.47
C ALA A 472 -6.49 27.63 25.96
N HIS A 473 -6.19 28.82 26.48
CA HIS A 473 -7.17 29.86 26.81
C HIS A 473 -8.16 30.12 25.66
N ARG A 474 -9.44 29.96 26.02
CA ARG A 474 -10.63 30.68 25.55
C ARG A 474 -10.38 31.71 24.44
N THR A 475 -10.44 31.24 23.21
CA THR A 475 -11.16 31.95 22.14
C THR A 475 -12.11 30.92 21.55
N PRO A 476 -13.43 31.17 21.43
CA PRO A 476 -14.30 30.22 20.78
C PRO A 476 -13.86 30.13 19.32
N PRO A 477 -13.27 29.02 18.85
CA PRO A 477 -13.08 28.88 17.42
C PRO A 477 -14.50 28.90 16.85
N ARG A 478 -14.76 29.85 15.94
CA ARG A 478 -15.91 29.80 15.04
C ARG A 478 -16.07 28.33 14.62
N PRO A 479 -17.21 27.65 14.85
CA PRO A 479 -17.29 26.21 14.70
C PRO A 479 -16.80 25.84 13.30
N LEU A 480 -15.60 25.27 13.24
CA LEU A 480 -14.98 24.85 11.99
C LEU A 480 -15.82 23.68 11.53
N ARG A 481 -16.71 23.93 10.56
CA ARG A 481 -17.60 22.88 10.07
C ARG A 481 -16.71 21.83 9.41
N LEU A 482 -16.74 20.61 9.93
CA LEU A 482 -16.12 19.43 9.33
C LEU A 482 -16.95 18.99 8.11
N LEU A 483 -16.43 18.07 7.29
CA LEU A 483 -17.24 17.25 6.38
C LEU A 483 -18.44 16.69 7.14
N SER A 484 -19.54 16.38 6.45
CA SER A 484 -20.72 15.76 7.10
C SER A 484 -20.57 14.24 7.20
N SER A 485 -19.77 13.65 6.31
CA SER A 485 -19.45 12.21 6.29
C SER A 485 -18.06 11.99 5.71
N PRO A 486 -17.29 11.00 6.18
CA PRO A 486 -16.05 10.57 5.52
C PRO A 486 -16.24 10.22 4.04
N LEU A 487 -17.43 9.76 3.65
CA LEU A 487 -17.77 9.37 2.28
C LEU A 487 -17.91 10.56 1.33
N GLU A 488 -17.99 11.79 1.86
CA GLU A 488 -17.89 12.98 1.04
C GLU A 488 -16.51 13.11 0.41
N ALA A 489 -15.49 12.35 0.83
CA ALA A 489 -14.18 12.34 0.19
C ALA A 489 -14.15 11.50 -1.11
N VAL A 490 -14.56 12.10 -2.24
CA VAL A 490 -14.51 11.42 -3.54
C VAL A 490 -13.08 11.33 -4.05
N ILE A 491 -12.64 10.11 -4.36
CA ILE A 491 -11.30 9.77 -4.86
C ILE A 491 -11.43 8.99 -6.17
N VAL A 492 -10.55 9.28 -7.12
CA VAL A 492 -10.45 8.59 -8.41
C VAL A 492 -9.26 7.65 -8.38
N ASP A 493 -9.50 6.35 -8.49
CA ASP A 493 -8.42 5.36 -8.69
C ASP A 493 -7.88 5.50 -10.12
N ALA A 494 -6.68 6.05 -10.25
CA ALA A 494 -6.02 6.29 -11.53
C ALA A 494 -5.80 4.98 -12.31
N THR A 495 -5.52 3.87 -11.62
CA THR A 495 -5.23 2.57 -12.24
C THR A 495 -6.46 1.93 -12.88
N ARG A 496 -7.65 2.29 -12.42
CA ARG A 496 -8.95 1.84 -12.96
C ARG A 496 -9.56 2.84 -13.94
N HIS A 497 -8.94 4.00 -14.13
CA HIS A 497 -9.43 4.99 -15.07
C HIS A 497 -9.30 4.46 -16.51
N PRO A 498 -10.34 4.57 -17.37
CA PRO A 498 -10.29 4.03 -18.73
C PRO A 498 -9.08 4.52 -19.54
N LEU A 499 -8.69 5.79 -19.35
CA LEU A 499 -7.54 6.38 -20.04
C LEU A 499 -6.18 5.82 -19.60
N PHE A 500 -6.07 5.24 -18.40
CA PHE A 500 -4.81 4.62 -17.94
C PHE A 500 -4.44 3.40 -18.80
N THR A 501 -5.42 2.51 -19.03
CA THR A 501 -5.25 1.36 -19.92
C THR A 501 -5.19 1.80 -21.39
N ALA A 502 -5.98 2.79 -21.81
CA ALA A 502 -5.96 3.30 -23.19
C ALA A 502 -4.63 3.95 -23.58
N ALA A 503 -3.94 4.63 -22.64
CA ALA A 503 -2.58 5.12 -22.81
C ALA A 503 -1.51 4.00 -22.72
N GLY A 504 -1.95 2.75 -22.52
CA GLY A 504 -1.15 1.54 -22.50
C GLY A 504 -0.29 1.36 -21.25
N PHE A 505 -0.57 2.06 -20.14
CA PHE A 505 0.20 1.85 -18.90
C PHE A 505 0.03 0.44 -18.34
N ALA A 506 -1.15 -0.15 -18.53
CA ALA A 506 -1.43 -1.53 -18.17
C ALA A 506 -1.97 -2.30 -19.37
N PRO A 507 -1.69 -3.62 -19.47
CA PRO A 507 -2.32 -4.48 -20.48
C PRO A 507 -3.81 -4.69 -20.20
N SER A 508 -4.22 -4.61 -18.93
CA SER A 508 -5.62 -4.69 -18.53
C SER A 508 -5.86 -3.92 -17.22
N PRO A 509 -7.11 -3.47 -16.95
CA PRO A 509 -7.46 -2.81 -15.70
C PRO A 509 -7.28 -3.68 -14.43
N LYS A 510 -7.13 -4.99 -14.59
CA LYS A 510 -6.98 -5.94 -13.48
C LYS A 510 -5.53 -6.11 -13.02
N GLN A 511 -4.55 -5.69 -13.83
CA GLN A 511 -3.13 -5.84 -13.56
C GLN A 511 -2.40 -4.52 -13.79
N PRO A 512 -2.61 -3.51 -12.92
CA PRO A 512 -1.83 -2.29 -13.00
C PRO A 512 -0.36 -2.56 -12.66
N PRO A 513 0.60 -1.90 -13.34
CA PRO A 513 2.00 -1.98 -12.98
C PRO A 513 2.28 -1.29 -11.63
N SER A 514 3.52 -1.35 -11.13
CA SER A 514 3.93 -0.48 -10.02
C SER A 514 3.93 0.99 -10.46
N LEU A 515 3.84 1.92 -9.49
CA LEU A 515 3.96 3.36 -9.78
C LEU A 515 5.30 3.68 -10.47
N MET A 516 6.40 3.06 -10.03
CA MET A 516 7.72 3.23 -10.64
C MET A 516 7.73 2.82 -12.12
N THR A 517 7.20 1.64 -12.46
CA THR A 517 7.13 1.19 -13.86
C THR A 517 6.20 2.08 -14.71
N ALA A 518 5.13 2.62 -14.12
CA ALA A 518 4.30 3.61 -14.79
C ALA A 518 5.07 4.93 -15.01
N LEU A 519 5.85 5.39 -14.03
CA LEU A 519 6.68 6.59 -14.15
C LEU A 519 7.77 6.44 -15.21
N GLU A 520 8.46 5.29 -15.27
CA GLU A 520 9.41 4.95 -16.33
C GLU A 520 8.79 5.08 -17.72
N LYS A 521 7.53 4.63 -17.86
CA LYS A 521 6.80 4.79 -19.12
C LYS A 521 6.51 6.26 -19.41
N ALA A 522 6.00 7.00 -18.43
CA ALA A 522 5.68 8.43 -18.55
C ALA A 522 6.91 9.29 -18.92
N ALA A 523 8.09 8.95 -18.38
CA ALA A 523 9.36 9.61 -18.64
C ALA A 523 9.77 9.62 -20.12
N ASN A 524 9.28 8.68 -20.94
CA ASN A 524 9.55 8.67 -22.38
C ASN A 524 8.84 9.81 -23.14
N SER A 525 7.81 10.41 -22.55
CA SER A 525 6.98 11.45 -23.17
C SER A 525 6.94 12.75 -22.39
N ASP A 526 7.18 12.71 -21.08
CA ASP A 526 7.08 13.86 -20.18
C ASP A 526 8.41 14.18 -19.51
N ALA A 527 8.91 15.41 -19.71
CA ALA A 527 10.16 15.88 -19.13
C ALA A 527 10.11 15.89 -17.60
N THR A 528 8.97 16.26 -17.01
CA THR A 528 8.77 16.28 -15.54
C THR A 528 8.87 14.87 -14.96
N ALA A 529 8.28 13.87 -15.63
CA ALA A 529 8.41 12.47 -15.25
C ALA A 529 9.85 11.96 -15.35
N ALA A 530 10.58 12.33 -16.40
CA ALA A 530 11.99 11.96 -16.57
C ALA A 530 12.88 12.53 -15.47
N GLU A 531 12.60 13.76 -15.04
CA GLU A 531 13.30 14.39 -13.91
C GLU A 531 13.00 13.67 -12.58
N LEU A 532 11.73 13.40 -12.28
CA LEU A 532 11.31 12.59 -11.11
C LEU A 532 12.00 11.23 -11.04
N LEU A 533 12.12 10.58 -12.19
CA LEU A 533 12.79 9.29 -12.29
C LEU A 533 14.31 9.37 -12.07
N SER A 534 14.94 10.52 -12.33
CA SER A 534 16.39 10.71 -12.16
C SER A 534 16.83 10.78 -10.69
N ALA A 535 15.91 11.18 -9.80
CA ALA A 535 16.14 11.23 -8.36
C ALA A 535 14.99 10.55 -7.58
N PRO A 536 14.89 9.21 -7.61
CA PRO A 536 13.86 8.48 -6.87
C PRO A 536 13.95 8.71 -5.36
N GLN A 537 12.82 9.00 -4.73
CA GLN A 537 12.70 9.09 -3.28
C GLN A 537 11.71 8.05 -2.78
N TRP A 538 12.23 6.86 -2.49
CA TRP A 538 11.42 5.76 -2.01
C TRP A 538 10.72 6.13 -0.69
N HIS A 539 9.40 5.89 -0.63
CA HIS A 539 8.60 6.09 0.59
C HIS A 539 8.49 7.55 1.07
N ASP A 540 8.75 8.49 0.17
CA ASP A 540 8.32 9.88 0.31
C ASP A 540 6.95 10.04 -0.36
N PRO A 541 5.86 10.26 0.41
CA PRO A 541 4.53 10.44 -0.16
C PRO A 541 4.46 11.66 -1.09
N LEU A 542 5.27 12.69 -0.87
CA LEU A 542 5.33 13.85 -1.76
C LEU A 542 5.88 13.45 -3.13
N TRP A 543 6.98 12.71 -3.18
CA TRP A 543 7.55 12.19 -4.42
C TRP A 543 6.57 11.25 -5.13
N ASP A 544 5.95 10.33 -4.40
CA ASP A 544 4.97 9.39 -4.95
C ASP A 544 3.74 10.12 -5.53
N ALA A 545 3.24 11.17 -4.85
CA ALA A 545 2.16 12.01 -5.36
C ALA A 545 2.57 12.81 -6.61
N GLN A 546 3.80 13.31 -6.69
CA GLN A 546 4.34 13.98 -7.88
C GLN A 546 4.49 13.02 -9.06
N ALA A 547 5.00 11.81 -8.81
CA ALA A 547 5.09 10.75 -9.82
C ALA A 547 3.69 10.38 -10.35
N LEU A 548 2.71 10.24 -9.45
CA LEU A 548 1.32 10.00 -9.81
C LEU A 548 0.73 11.12 -10.67
N ALA A 549 1.01 12.38 -10.34
CA ALA A 549 0.57 13.53 -11.15
C ALA A 549 1.06 13.41 -12.61
N CYS A 550 2.33 13.04 -12.79
CA CYS A 550 2.92 12.86 -14.11
C CYS A 550 2.28 11.72 -14.89
N VAL A 551 2.05 10.59 -14.22
CA VAL A 551 1.34 9.44 -14.81
C VAL A 551 -0.09 9.83 -15.22
N CYS A 552 -0.81 10.57 -14.38
CA CYS A 552 -2.17 11.03 -14.67
C CYS A 552 -2.23 12.00 -15.87
N ALA A 553 -1.28 12.93 -15.97
CA ALA A 553 -1.18 13.87 -17.09
C ALA A 553 -0.81 13.16 -18.40
N CYS A 554 0.17 12.23 -18.37
CA CYS A 554 0.56 11.42 -19.53
C CYS A 554 -0.57 10.50 -20.01
N ALA A 555 -1.35 9.92 -19.10
CA ALA A 555 -2.54 9.16 -19.44
C ALA A 555 -3.69 10.04 -19.97
N GLY A 556 -3.58 11.37 -19.85
CA GLY A 556 -4.61 12.32 -20.29
C GLY A 556 -5.84 12.38 -19.39
N MET A 557 -5.71 11.99 -18.11
CA MET A 557 -6.81 12.04 -17.15
C MET A 557 -7.10 13.47 -16.69
N ALA A 558 -6.04 14.28 -16.55
CA ALA A 558 -6.16 15.70 -16.29
C ALA A 558 -6.44 16.47 -17.59
N ARG A 559 -7.43 17.36 -17.55
CA ARG A 559 -7.75 18.25 -18.67
C ARG A 559 -6.72 19.37 -18.76
N THR A 560 -6.51 19.88 -19.98
CA THR A 560 -5.81 21.15 -20.20
C THR A 560 -6.71 22.31 -19.74
N PRO A 561 -6.14 23.47 -19.34
CA PRO A 561 -6.93 24.62 -18.88
C PRO A 561 -8.00 25.07 -19.89
N ASP A 562 -7.70 25.08 -21.21
CA ASP A 562 -8.60 25.60 -22.25
C ASP A 562 -9.81 24.72 -22.59
N GLU A 563 -9.77 23.41 -22.33
CA GLU A 563 -10.90 22.53 -22.68
C GLU A 563 -12.18 22.91 -21.93
N GLY A 564 -12.07 23.57 -20.78
CA GLY A 564 -13.20 24.13 -20.04
C GLY A 564 -13.84 25.35 -20.70
N GLU A 565 -13.07 26.14 -21.45
CA GLU A 565 -13.56 27.36 -22.11
C GLU A 565 -14.00 27.12 -23.56
N LYS A 566 -13.32 26.22 -24.30
CA LYS A 566 -13.70 25.89 -25.69
C LYS A 566 -15.06 25.21 -25.79
N GLY A 567 -15.44 24.41 -24.78
CA GLY A 567 -16.80 23.85 -24.67
C GLY A 567 -17.91 24.90 -24.47
N ARG A 568 -17.58 26.10 -23.96
CA ARG A 568 -18.54 27.21 -23.79
C ARG A 568 -18.69 28.05 -25.06
N LYS A 569 -17.62 28.21 -25.85
CA LYS A 569 -17.72 28.91 -27.15
C LYS A 569 -18.47 28.11 -28.20
N ALA A 570 -18.51 26.78 -28.11
CA ALA A 570 -19.27 25.94 -29.03
C ALA A 570 -20.78 25.86 -28.72
N GLN A 571 -21.24 26.36 -27.56
CA GLN A 571 -22.67 26.44 -27.23
C GLN A 571 -23.24 27.86 -27.33
N HIS A 572 -22.44 28.83 -27.76
CA HIS A 572 -22.87 30.21 -28.04
C HIS A 572 -22.45 30.65 -29.44
N THR A 573 -22.76 29.79 -30.40
CA THR A 573 -22.98 30.14 -31.82
C THR A 573 -24.25 29.41 -32.23
#